data_AF-A0A7J7SRW1-F1
#
_entry.id   AF-A0A7J7SRW1-F1
#
_cell.length_a   1.000
_cell.length_b   1.000
_cell.length_c   1.000
_cell.angle_alpha   90.00
_cell.angle_beta   90.00
_cell.angle_gamma   90.00
#
_symmetry.space_group_name_H-M   'P 1'
#
loop_
_entity.id
_entity.type
_entity.pdbx_description
1 polymer ?
#
loop_
_entity_poly.entity_id
_entity_poly.type
_entity_poly.pdbx_seq_one_letter_code
_entity_poly.pdbx_strand_id
1 'polypeptide(L)'
;MSRLWSLFGFGLLVAGSRLPRVRSQASACRVSPTWWGPQRLSSGGRGDPEVMASAQVKLLSQEEAQAVDEELFKEYQFSVDQLMELAGLSCATAIAKAYPPTSLSRSPPTVLVICGPGNNGGDGLVCARHLKLFGYQPTIYYPKRPNKPLFTALVTQCEKMDIPFLGEMPPEPQLIDELYELVVDAIFGFSFKGDVREPFRNILSVLSGLTVPIASIDIPSGAGFKEVGIGALPCFEDGMWRRETLEGSSQTCSSP
;
A
#
# COMPACT_ATOMS: atom_id res chain seq x y z
N MET A 1 -9.80 -11.36 43.18
CA MET A 1 -10.51 -10.10 43.44
C MET A 1 -9.49 -8.97 43.60
N SER A 2 -9.73 -7.83 42.94
CA SER A 2 -8.87 -6.61 42.87
C SER A 2 -7.61 -6.78 41.99
N ARG A 3 -7.17 -5.86 41.10
CA ARG A 3 -7.34 -4.39 40.87
C ARG A 3 -7.13 -4.16 39.35
N LEU A 4 -7.91 -3.41 38.55
CA LEU A 4 -8.23 -1.97 38.45
C LEU A 4 -7.05 -1.01 38.12
N TRP A 5 -7.23 -0.29 36.99
CA TRP A 5 -6.52 0.90 36.42
C TRP A 5 -5.21 0.61 35.65
N SER A 6 -4.89 1.18 34.49
CA SER A 6 -5.10 2.56 33.97
C SER A 6 -4.88 2.54 32.43
N LEU A 7 -5.75 3.10 31.59
CA LEU A 7 -5.82 4.49 31.07
C LEU A 7 -5.36 4.63 29.60
N PHE A 8 -6.31 5.10 28.80
CA PHE A 8 -6.15 5.80 27.53
C PHE A 8 -5.11 6.92 27.62
N GLY A 9 -4.32 7.09 26.56
CA GLY A 9 -3.43 8.24 26.37
C GLY A 9 -3.43 8.69 24.91
N PHE A 10 -4.37 9.56 24.57
CA PHE A 10 -4.28 10.44 23.40
C PHE A 10 -3.03 11.32 23.54
N GLY A 11 -2.10 11.24 22.58
CA GLY A 11 -0.94 12.12 22.49
C GLY A 11 -1.19 13.24 21.49
N LEU A 12 -1.62 14.40 21.99
CA LEU A 12 -1.76 15.65 21.24
C LEU A 12 -0.37 16.26 21.00
N LEU A 13 -0.17 16.72 19.75
CA LEU A 13 0.94 17.55 19.30
C LEU A 13 1.11 18.83 20.14
N VAL A 14 2.34 19.16 20.53
CA VAL A 14 2.76 20.54 20.79
C VAL A 14 3.98 20.85 19.93
N ALA A 15 3.83 21.84 19.06
CA ALA A 15 4.90 22.41 18.25
C ALA A 15 5.82 23.31 19.11
N GLY A 16 7.11 23.27 18.84
CA GLY A 16 8.10 24.17 19.43
C GLY A 16 9.36 24.25 18.54
N SER A 17 9.63 25.44 18.04
CA SER A 17 10.61 25.78 17.01
C SER A 17 12.06 25.99 17.49
N ARG A 18 13.02 25.54 16.66
CA ARG A 18 14.31 26.16 16.27
C ARG A 18 15.31 26.66 17.35
N LEU A 19 16.46 25.96 17.52
CA LEU A 19 17.84 26.33 17.09
C LEU A 19 18.95 25.59 17.89
N PRO A 20 20.16 25.41 17.33
CA PRO A 20 21.19 24.46 17.80
C PRO A 20 22.32 25.13 18.60
N ARG A 21 23.02 24.36 19.47
CA ARG A 21 24.38 24.72 19.90
C ARG A 21 25.21 23.56 20.48
N VAL A 22 26.27 23.23 19.73
CA VAL A 22 27.68 23.05 20.15
C VAL A 22 28.13 21.77 20.90
N ARG A 23 29.16 21.16 20.27
CA ARG A 23 30.11 20.16 20.76
C ARG A 23 30.85 20.59 22.04
N SER A 24 31.13 19.63 22.93
CA SER A 24 32.41 19.60 23.64
C SER A 24 32.97 18.17 23.72
N GLN A 25 34.29 18.06 23.52
CA GLN A 25 35.10 16.85 23.62
C GLN A 25 35.69 16.69 25.04
N ALA A 26 36.25 15.48 25.25
CA ALA A 26 37.27 15.08 26.23
C ALA A 26 36.74 14.84 27.66
N SER A 27 37.19 13.86 28.43
CA SER A 27 38.37 12.99 28.32
C SER A 27 38.26 11.79 29.28
N ALA A 28 39.11 10.81 29.01
CA ALA A 28 39.33 9.56 29.73
C ALA A 28 39.56 9.67 31.24
N CYS A 29 39.04 8.69 31.99
CA CYS A 29 39.67 8.16 33.20
C CYS A 29 39.71 6.63 33.12
N ARG A 30 40.93 6.09 33.17
CA ARG A 30 41.23 4.65 33.29
C ARG A 30 41.07 4.24 34.75
N VAL A 31 40.37 3.14 35.01
CA VAL A 31 40.64 2.30 36.18
C VAL A 31 40.50 0.84 35.74
N SER A 32 41.61 0.13 35.77
CA SER A 32 41.68 -1.33 35.76
C SER A 32 41.84 -1.81 37.20
N PRO A 33 41.27 -2.97 37.55
CA PRO A 33 42.12 -4.02 38.09
C PRO A 33 41.91 -5.35 37.37
N THR A 34 43.03 -5.89 36.93
CA THR A 34 43.27 -7.26 36.49
C THR A 34 43.12 -8.24 37.66
N TRP A 35 42.43 -9.37 37.45
CA TRP A 35 42.89 -10.75 37.77
C TRP A 35 41.72 -11.73 37.70
N TRP A 36 41.67 -12.57 36.66
CA TRP A 36 41.51 -14.04 36.67
C TRP A 36 41.61 -14.50 35.19
N GLY A 37 42.34 -15.59 34.95
CA GLY A 37 42.90 -16.00 33.66
C GLY A 37 41.90 -16.52 32.59
N PRO A 38 42.42 -16.92 31.41
CA PRO A 38 41.63 -17.10 30.20
C PRO A 38 40.87 -18.43 30.21
N GLN A 39 39.54 -18.36 30.27
CA GLN A 39 38.71 -19.43 29.76
C GLN A 39 38.58 -19.26 28.23
N ARG A 40 39.06 -20.29 27.53
CA ARG A 40 38.88 -20.50 26.10
C ARG A 40 37.38 -20.64 25.81
N LEU A 41 36.72 -19.53 25.50
CA LEU A 41 35.39 -19.53 24.91
C LEU A 41 35.54 -19.79 23.42
N SER A 42 35.07 -20.96 23.02
CA SER A 42 34.74 -21.29 21.63
C SER A 42 33.94 -20.14 21.03
N SER A 43 34.44 -19.61 19.91
CA SER A 43 33.76 -18.62 19.09
C SER A 43 32.47 -19.22 18.55
N GLY A 44 31.39 -19.11 19.32
CA GLY A 44 30.02 -19.23 18.83
C GLY A 44 29.81 -18.18 17.75
N GLY A 45 29.27 -18.64 16.62
CA GLY A 45 29.14 -17.88 15.38
C GLY A 45 28.61 -16.47 15.61
N ARG A 46 29.31 -15.50 15.03
CA ARG A 46 28.68 -14.25 14.64
C ARG A 46 27.58 -14.66 13.67
N GLY A 47 26.33 -14.57 14.10
CA GLY A 47 25.22 -14.57 13.15
C GLY A 47 25.38 -13.29 12.36
N ASP A 48 25.86 -13.43 11.13
CA ASP A 48 25.94 -12.32 10.20
C ASP A 48 24.52 -11.72 10.04
N PRO A 49 24.34 -10.40 10.19
CA PRO A 49 23.06 -9.73 9.94
C PRO A 49 22.66 -9.77 8.45
N GLU A 50 23.46 -10.43 7.61
CA GLU A 50 23.32 -10.58 6.17
C GLU A 50 22.40 -11.77 5.77
N VAL A 51 21.91 -12.55 6.75
CA VAL A 51 21.00 -13.68 6.51
C VAL A 51 19.55 -13.32 6.88
N MET A 52 19.06 -12.17 6.41
CA MET A 52 17.62 -11.97 6.22
C MET A 52 17.33 -12.25 4.75
N ALA A 53 17.13 -13.55 4.50
CA ALA A 53 16.86 -14.22 3.24
C ALA A 53 16.34 -13.35 2.08
N SER A 54 17.08 -13.34 0.96
CA SER A 54 16.48 -13.21 -0.37
C SER A 54 15.70 -14.49 -0.71
N ALA A 55 14.66 -14.80 0.08
CA ALA A 55 13.75 -15.87 -0.26
C ALA A 55 13.00 -15.42 -1.53
N GLN A 56 13.17 -16.14 -2.64
CA GLN A 56 12.34 -15.93 -3.81
C GLN A 56 10.87 -16.12 -3.40
N VAL A 57 10.08 -15.07 -3.53
CA VAL A 57 8.65 -15.09 -3.20
C VAL A 57 7.93 -15.92 -4.26
N LYS A 58 7.11 -16.89 -3.83
CA LYS A 58 6.28 -17.70 -4.73
C LYS A 58 5.13 -16.84 -5.27
N LEU A 59 4.96 -16.79 -6.59
CA LEU A 59 3.75 -16.29 -7.22
C LEU A 59 2.66 -17.36 -7.14
N LEU A 60 1.50 -17.02 -6.62
CA LEU A 60 0.38 -17.95 -6.43
C LEU A 60 -0.52 -17.99 -7.68
N SER A 61 -1.06 -19.18 -8.00
CA SER A 61 -2.17 -19.26 -8.94
C SER A 61 -3.46 -18.68 -8.33
N GLN A 62 -4.48 -18.43 -9.16
CA GLN A 62 -5.79 -17.98 -8.67
C GLN A 62 -6.40 -18.99 -7.68
N GLU A 63 -6.27 -20.28 -7.96
CA GLU A 63 -6.76 -21.37 -7.12
C GLU A 63 -5.98 -21.45 -5.79
N GLU A 64 -4.66 -21.28 -5.83
CA GLU A 64 -3.83 -21.26 -4.62
C GLU A 64 -4.16 -20.07 -3.73
N ALA A 65 -4.34 -18.88 -4.32
CA ALA A 65 -4.74 -17.68 -3.57
C ALA A 65 -6.13 -17.86 -2.93
N GLN A 66 -7.09 -18.45 -3.66
CA GLN A 66 -8.41 -18.79 -3.11
C GLN A 66 -8.33 -19.79 -1.95
N ALA A 67 -7.46 -20.81 -2.06
CA ALA A 67 -7.27 -21.78 -1.00
C ALA A 67 -6.70 -21.14 0.28
N VAL A 68 -5.72 -20.24 0.15
CA VAL A 68 -5.14 -19.50 1.28
C VAL A 68 -6.20 -18.61 1.94
N ASP A 69 -6.98 -17.86 1.17
CA ASP A 69 -8.07 -17.04 1.70
C ASP A 69 -9.11 -17.90 2.44
N GLU A 70 -9.50 -19.04 1.87
CA GLU A 70 -10.43 -19.96 2.52
C GLU A 70 -9.89 -20.51 3.84
N GLU A 71 -8.60 -20.87 3.90
CA GLU A 71 -7.92 -21.34 5.10
C GLU A 71 -7.90 -20.25 6.18
N LEU A 72 -7.56 -19.01 5.82
CA LEU A 72 -7.53 -17.87 6.75
C LEU A 72 -8.89 -17.59 7.39
N PHE A 73 -9.97 -17.64 6.60
CA PHE A 73 -11.33 -17.38 7.09
C PHE A 73 -11.95 -18.58 7.83
N LYS A 74 -11.64 -19.82 7.45
CA LYS A 74 -12.27 -21.03 8.01
C LYS A 74 -11.45 -21.66 9.14
N GLU A 75 -10.15 -21.83 8.98
CA GLU A 75 -9.31 -22.53 9.95
C GLU A 75 -8.74 -21.57 10.99
N TYR A 76 -8.19 -20.44 10.54
CA TYR A 76 -7.59 -19.43 11.42
C TYR A 76 -8.61 -18.45 11.99
N GLN A 77 -9.85 -18.48 11.50
CA GLN A 77 -10.98 -17.68 12.02
C GLN A 77 -10.71 -16.17 11.99
N PHE A 78 -9.87 -15.69 11.07
CA PHE A 78 -9.79 -14.26 10.80
C PHE A 78 -11.10 -13.77 10.22
N SER A 79 -11.50 -12.56 10.58
CA SER A 79 -12.67 -11.93 9.97
C SER A 79 -12.27 -11.09 8.76
N VAL A 80 -13.21 -10.91 7.83
CA VAL A 80 -12.97 -10.15 6.59
C VAL A 80 -12.54 -8.71 6.88
N ASP A 81 -13.16 -8.06 7.86
CA ASP A 81 -12.82 -6.71 8.29
C ASP A 81 -11.39 -6.60 8.85
N GLN A 82 -10.91 -7.60 9.59
CA GLN A 82 -9.53 -7.62 10.09
C GLN A 82 -8.50 -7.67 8.96
N LEU A 83 -8.66 -8.62 8.03
CA LEU A 83 -7.70 -8.78 6.93
C LEU A 83 -7.78 -7.61 5.94
N MET A 84 -8.98 -7.11 5.66
CA MET A 84 -9.21 -5.93 4.81
C MET A 84 -8.60 -4.66 5.42
N GLU A 85 -8.69 -4.48 6.74
CA GLU A 85 -8.07 -3.34 7.43
C GLU A 85 -6.54 -3.35 7.29
N LEU A 86 -5.93 -4.54 7.44
CA LEU A 86 -4.49 -4.73 7.28
C LEU A 86 -4.05 -4.59 5.81
N ALA A 87 -4.81 -5.15 4.87
CA ALA A 87 -4.55 -5.06 3.44
C ALA A 87 -4.56 -3.60 2.97
N GLY A 88 -5.64 -2.86 3.25
CA GLY A 88 -5.73 -1.45 2.86
C GLY A 88 -4.69 -0.56 3.54
N LEU A 89 -4.32 -0.83 4.81
CA LEU A 89 -3.19 -0.15 5.46
C LEU A 89 -1.87 -0.43 4.73
N SER A 90 -1.63 -1.69 4.34
CA SER A 90 -0.44 -2.07 3.57
C SER A 90 -0.39 -1.33 2.24
N CYS A 91 -1.51 -1.26 1.51
CA CYS A 91 -1.61 -0.50 0.25
C CYS A 91 -1.29 0.98 0.44
N ALA A 92 -1.90 1.64 1.44
CA ALA A 92 -1.62 3.04 1.74
C ALA A 92 -0.14 3.27 2.12
N THR A 93 0.45 2.31 2.85
CA THR A 93 1.87 2.36 3.25
C THR A 93 2.79 2.22 2.04
N ALA A 94 2.52 1.26 1.15
CA ALA A 94 3.27 1.07 -0.09
C ALA A 94 3.20 2.31 -0.99
N ILE A 95 2.01 2.91 -1.13
CA ILE A 95 1.82 4.18 -1.84
C ILE A 95 2.66 5.29 -1.19
N ALA A 96 2.61 5.41 0.14
CA ALA A 96 3.35 6.45 0.85
C ALA A 96 4.87 6.32 0.73
N LYS A 97 5.38 5.09 0.61
CA LYS A 97 6.81 4.84 0.35
C LYS A 97 7.18 5.14 -1.10
N ALA A 98 6.38 4.70 -2.06
CA ALA A 98 6.69 4.81 -3.49
C ALA A 98 6.49 6.23 -4.03
N TYR A 99 5.52 6.97 -3.48
CA TYR A 99 5.14 8.31 -3.89
C TYR A 99 5.03 9.25 -2.67
N PRO A 100 6.12 9.46 -1.91
CA PRO A 100 6.06 10.23 -0.67
C PRO A 100 5.48 11.64 -0.90
N PRO A 101 4.72 12.23 0.05
CA PRO A 101 4.06 13.52 -0.19
C PRO A 101 5.01 14.64 -0.62
N THR A 102 6.27 14.57 -0.21
CA THR A 102 7.32 15.53 -0.57
C THR A 102 7.85 15.40 -2.00
N SER A 103 7.61 14.28 -2.68
CA SER A 103 8.01 14.07 -4.09
C SER A 103 6.92 14.44 -5.09
N LEU A 104 5.70 14.70 -4.61
CA LEU A 104 4.58 15.13 -5.44
C LEU A 104 4.50 16.66 -5.44
N SER A 105 3.89 17.21 -6.49
CA SER A 105 3.88 18.65 -6.75
C SER A 105 2.88 19.42 -5.87
N ARG A 106 1.82 18.78 -5.39
CA ARG A 106 0.79 19.41 -4.56
C ARG A 106 0.98 19.07 -3.08
N SER A 107 0.47 19.97 -2.24
CA SER A 107 0.46 19.81 -0.79
C SER A 107 -0.90 20.25 -0.24
N PRO A 108 -1.76 19.32 0.19
CA PRO A 108 -1.58 17.86 0.17
C PRO A 108 -1.62 17.26 -1.26
N PRO A 109 -0.95 16.11 -1.52
CA PRO A 109 -1.02 15.46 -2.82
C PRO A 109 -2.40 14.84 -3.09
N THR A 110 -2.92 15.03 -4.30
CA THR A 110 -4.28 14.60 -4.67
C THR A 110 -4.30 13.18 -5.21
N VAL A 111 -5.16 12.31 -4.68
CA VAL A 111 -5.25 10.89 -5.08
C VAL A 111 -6.68 10.52 -5.44
N LEU A 112 -6.90 9.88 -6.59
CA LEU A 112 -8.19 9.30 -6.94
C LEU A 112 -8.18 7.80 -6.64
N VAL A 113 -9.08 7.33 -5.78
CA VAL A 113 -9.24 5.92 -5.45
C VAL A 113 -10.51 5.38 -6.10
N ILE A 114 -10.38 4.40 -6.99
CA ILE A 114 -11.49 3.84 -7.74
C ILE A 114 -11.84 2.46 -7.19
N CYS A 115 -12.96 2.37 -6.50
CA CYS A 115 -13.40 1.16 -5.81
C CYS A 115 -14.36 0.34 -6.67
N GLY A 116 -14.07 -0.95 -6.81
CA GLY A 116 -14.97 -1.92 -7.44
C GLY A 116 -15.98 -2.56 -6.47
N PRO A 117 -16.83 -3.46 -6.97
CA PRO A 117 -18.00 -3.95 -6.23
C PRO A 117 -17.70 -5.10 -5.25
N GLY A 118 -16.43 -5.38 -4.96
CA GLY A 118 -16.02 -6.54 -4.17
C GLY A 118 -15.05 -6.20 -3.04
N ASN A 119 -14.34 -7.21 -2.54
CA ASN A 119 -13.36 -7.05 -1.47
C ASN A 119 -12.25 -6.06 -1.86
N ASN A 120 -11.75 -6.11 -3.11
CA ASN A 120 -10.75 -5.15 -3.59
C ASN A 120 -11.22 -3.69 -3.47
N GLY A 121 -12.51 -3.44 -3.71
CA GLY A 121 -13.09 -2.12 -3.48
C GLY A 121 -13.10 -1.71 -2.00
N GLY A 122 -13.32 -2.67 -1.11
CA GLY A 122 -13.19 -2.49 0.35
C GLY A 122 -11.76 -2.15 0.77
N ASP A 123 -10.76 -2.86 0.23
CA ASP A 123 -9.34 -2.55 0.43
C ASP A 123 -9.01 -1.13 -0.04
N GLY A 124 -9.60 -0.70 -1.17
CA GLY A 124 -9.53 0.69 -1.65
C GLY A 124 -10.12 1.71 -0.67
N LEU A 125 -11.27 1.42 -0.04
CA LEU A 125 -11.87 2.33 0.96
C LEU A 125 -10.97 2.46 2.20
N VAL A 126 -10.43 1.35 2.69
CA VAL A 126 -9.48 1.33 3.81
C VAL A 126 -8.21 2.09 3.43
N CYS A 127 -7.66 1.84 2.24
CA CYS A 127 -6.49 2.52 1.70
C CYS A 127 -6.72 4.04 1.63
N ALA A 128 -7.84 4.50 1.09
CA ALA A 128 -8.20 5.92 1.03
C ALA A 128 -8.21 6.56 2.43
N ARG A 129 -8.80 5.89 3.41
CA ARG A 129 -8.82 6.37 4.80
C ARG A 129 -7.42 6.53 5.39
N HIS A 130 -6.53 5.56 5.20
CA HIS A 130 -5.16 5.64 5.70
C HIS A 130 -4.32 6.67 4.94
N LEU A 131 -4.50 6.81 3.62
CA LEU A 131 -3.86 7.86 2.83
C LEU A 131 -4.21 9.27 3.35
N LYS A 132 -5.46 9.50 3.75
CA LYS A 132 -5.85 10.76 4.41
C LYS A 132 -5.04 11.02 5.68
N LEU A 133 -4.82 9.99 6.51
CA LEU A 133 -4.00 10.09 7.72
C LEU A 133 -2.50 10.30 7.42
N PHE A 134 -2.04 9.81 6.26
CA PHE A 134 -0.65 9.95 5.80
C PHE A 134 -0.37 11.28 5.09
N GLY A 135 -1.35 12.20 5.05
CA GLY A 135 -1.18 13.55 4.51
C GLY A 135 -1.53 13.71 3.03
N TYR A 136 -2.19 12.72 2.43
CA TYR A 136 -2.76 12.82 1.09
C TYR A 136 -4.17 13.45 1.13
N GLN A 137 -4.64 13.89 -0.03
CA GLN A 137 -6.01 14.33 -0.27
C GLN A 137 -6.71 13.33 -1.20
N PRO A 138 -7.21 12.20 -0.65
CA PRO A 138 -7.93 11.21 -1.43
C PRO A 138 -9.31 11.73 -1.84
N THR A 139 -9.76 11.30 -3.01
CA THR A 139 -11.15 11.36 -3.50
C THR A 139 -11.53 9.96 -3.96
N ILE A 140 -12.74 9.51 -3.65
CA ILE A 140 -13.18 8.15 -3.96
C ILE A 140 -14.20 8.19 -5.10
N TYR A 141 -14.07 7.31 -6.07
CA TYR A 141 -15.16 6.96 -6.97
C TYR A 141 -15.61 5.52 -6.72
N TYR A 142 -16.87 5.35 -6.30
CA TYR A 142 -17.42 4.05 -5.91
C TYR A 142 -18.81 3.80 -6.54
N PRO A 143 -18.86 3.43 -7.84
CA PRO A 143 -20.10 3.42 -8.62
C PRO A 143 -21.03 2.24 -8.34
N LYS A 144 -20.51 1.13 -7.80
CA LYS A 144 -21.29 -0.07 -7.48
C LYS A 144 -20.98 -0.52 -6.05
N ARG A 145 -21.85 -0.13 -5.12
CA ARG A 145 -21.69 -0.39 -3.69
C ARG A 145 -22.52 -1.61 -3.28
N PRO A 146 -21.90 -2.71 -2.82
CA PRO A 146 -22.66 -3.84 -2.30
C PRO A 146 -23.46 -3.42 -1.07
N ASN A 147 -24.71 -3.87 -1.00
CA ASN A 147 -25.55 -3.64 0.18
C ASN A 147 -25.18 -4.63 1.29
N LYS A 148 -24.00 -4.45 1.90
CA LYS A 148 -23.55 -5.21 3.08
C LYS A 148 -23.05 -4.26 4.16
N PRO A 149 -23.30 -4.55 5.45
CA PRO A 149 -22.93 -3.67 6.56
C PRO A 149 -21.45 -3.25 6.57
N LEU A 150 -20.54 -4.16 6.20
CA LEU A 150 -19.11 -3.88 6.10
C LEU A 150 -18.81 -2.69 5.17
N PHE A 151 -19.30 -2.73 3.92
CA PHE A 151 -19.03 -1.67 2.95
C PHE A 151 -19.74 -0.37 3.30
N THR A 152 -20.96 -0.43 3.85
CA THR A 152 -21.67 0.76 4.35
C THR A 152 -20.88 1.42 5.50
N ALA A 153 -20.31 0.64 6.41
CA ALA A 153 -19.48 1.14 7.49
C ALA A 153 -18.20 1.79 6.97
N LEU A 154 -17.50 1.16 6.01
CA LEU A 154 -16.29 1.72 5.38
C LEU A 154 -16.56 3.04 4.65
N VAL A 155 -17.67 3.13 3.91
CA VAL A 155 -18.13 4.38 3.28
C VAL A 155 -18.35 5.46 4.35
N THR A 156 -19.08 5.12 5.41
CA THR A 156 -19.35 6.06 6.52
C THR A 156 -18.06 6.54 7.16
N GLN A 157 -17.07 5.66 7.37
CA GLN A 157 -15.77 6.04 7.93
C GLN A 157 -15.02 7.03 7.02
N CYS A 158 -15.02 6.80 5.71
CA CYS A 158 -14.41 7.72 4.74
C CYS A 158 -15.11 9.09 4.75
N GLU A 159 -16.45 9.10 4.74
CA GLU A 159 -17.24 10.33 4.82
C GLU A 159 -16.97 11.10 6.13
N LYS A 160 -16.85 10.41 7.27
CA LYS A 160 -16.51 11.00 8.57
C LYS A 160 -15.08 11.54 8.65
N MET A 161 -14.24 11.25 7.66
CA MET A 161 -12.90 11.80 7.52
C MET A 161 -12.80 12.83 6.39
N ASP A 162 -13.94 13.37 5.96
CA ASP A 162 -14.05 14.39 4.92
C ASP A 162 -13.34 13.95 3.62
N ILE A 163 -13.52 12.68 3.25
CA ILE A 163 -13.09 12.13 1.97
C ILE A 163 -14.28 12.20 1.01
N PRO A 164 -14.20 13.01 -0.07
CA PRO A 164 -15.30 13.17 -1.00
C PRO A 164 -15.51 11.90 -1.84
N PHE A 165 -16.78 11.62 -2.16
CA PHE A 165 -17.16 10.61 -3.15
C PHE A 165 -17.66 11.31 -4.42
N LEU A 166 -17.06 10.99 -5.57
CA LEU A 166 -17.55 11.46 -6.86
C LEU A 166 -18.87 10.77 -7.22
N GLY A 167 -19.81 11.56 -7.75
CA GLY A 167 -21.06 11.05 -8.30
C GLY A 167 -20.88 10.39 -9.67
N GLU A 168 -19.89 10.84 -10.44
CA GLU A 168 -19.58 10.36 -11.79
C GLU A 168 -18.08 10.30 -12.02
N MET A 169 -17.68 9.44 -12.97
CA MET A 169 -16.29 9.35 -13.41
C MET A 169 -15.97 10.56 -14.31
N PRO A 170 -14.85 11.26 -14.10
CA PRO A 170 -14.32 12.19 -15.10
C PRO A 170 -14.18 11.45 -16.45
N PRO A 171 -14.84 11.92 -17.53
CA PRO A 171 -14.95 11.14 -18.77
C PRO A 171 -13.66 11.10 -19.58
N GLU A 172 -12.81 12.11 -19.43
CA GLU A 172 -11.58 12.27 -20.20
C GLU A 172 -10.33 12.05 -19.32
N PRO A 173 -9.32 11.29 -19.79
CA PRO A 173 -8.08 11.07 -19.04
C PRO A 173 -7.37 12.36 -18.62
N GLN A 174 -7.39 13.39 -19.46
CA GLN A 174 -6.73 14.67 -19.21
C GLN A 174 -7.30 15.37 -17.98
N LEU A 175 -8.61 15.26 -17.75
CA LEU A 175 -9.24 15.85 -16.56
C LEU A 175 -8.77 15.15 -15.29
N ILE A 176 -8.50 13.85 -15.34
CA ILE A 176 -7.95 13.09 -14.20
C ILE A 176 -6.49 13.49 -13.97
N ASP A 177 -5.68 13.55 -15.02
CA ASP A 177 -4.29 13.99 -14.95
C ASP A 177 -4.17 15.43 -14.39
N GLU A 178 -5.12 16.30 -14.72
CA GLU A 178 -5.20 17.66 -14.18
C GLU A 178 -5.70 17.72 -12.73
N LEU A 179 -6.50 16.77 -12.26
CA LEU A 179 -7.12 16.82 -10.93
C LEU A 179 -6.41 15.97 -9.88
N TYR A 180 -5.67 14.94 -10.29
CA TYR A 180 -5.06 13.96 -9.40
C TYR A 180 -3.62 13.70 -9.79
N GLU A 181 -2.75 13.44 -8.81
CA GLU A 181 -1.33 13.13 -9.04
C GLU A 181 -1.06 11.62 -9.01
N LEU A 182 -2.03 10.85 -8.52
CA LEU A 182 -1.97 9.40 -8.42
C LEU A 182 -3.38 8.83 -8.53
N VAL A 183 -3.53 7.72 -9.23
CA VAL A 183 -4.75 6.91 -9.24
C VAL A 183 -4.49 5.58 -8.55
N VAL A 184 -5.41 5.17 -7.68
CA VAL A 184 -5.44 3.84 -7.06
C VAL A 184 -6.52 3.02 -7.74
N ASP A 185 -6.10 1.95 -8.42
CA ASP A 185 -6.96 0.93 -8.98
C ASP A 185 -7.29 -0.12 -7.92
N ALA A 186 -8.51 -0.02 -7.38
CA ALA A 186 -9.09 -0.95 -6.42
C ALA A 186 -10.36 -1.59 -7.00
N ILE A 187 -10.38 -1.83 -8.33
CA ILE A 187 -11.60 -2.27 -9.03
C ILE A 187 -11.79 -3.79 -8.91
N PHE A 188 -10.85 -4.59 -9.42
CA PHE A 188 -10.94 -6.05 -9.45
C PHE A 188 -9.69 -6.69 -8.86
N GLY A 189 -9.88 -7.60 -7.90
CA GLY A 189 -8.80 -8.41 -7.33
C GLY A 189 -8.76 -9.81 -7.93
N PHE A 190 -7.90 -10.67 -7.40
CA PHE A 190 -7.60 -12.03 -7.87
C PHE A 190 -8.84 -12.93 -8.00
N SER A 191 -9.89 -12.69 -7.21
CA SER A 191 -11.12 -13.48 -7.24
C SER A 191 -12.09 -13.12 -8.38
N PHE A 192 -11.81 -12.06 -9.14
CA PHE A 192 -12.66 -11.66 -10.25
C PHE A 192 -12.67 -12.73 -11.36
N LYS A 193 -13.86 -13.09 -11.83
CA LYS A 193 -14.10 -14.03 -12.92
C LYS A 193 -15.15 -13.46 -13.88
N GLY A 194 -14.91 -13.61 -15.17
CA GLY A 194 -15.85 -13.25 -16.23
C GLY A 194 -15.58 -11.91 -16.90
N ASP A 195 -16.51 -11.47 -17.73
CA ASP A 195 -16.33 -10.27 -18.56
C ASP A 195 -16.49 -8.98 -17.76
N VAL A 196 -15.61 -8.01 -18.03
CA VAL A 196 -15.75 -6.65 -17.49
C VAL A 196 -16.99 -6.00 -18.10
N ARG A 197 -17.96 -5.67 -17.24
CA ARG A 197 -19.22 -5.00 -17.58
C ARG A 197 -19.18 -3.51 -17.24
N GLU A 198 -20.11 -2.75 -17.79
CA GLU A 198 -20.28 -1.35 -17.43
C GLU A 198 -20.68 -1.17 -15.95
N PRO A 199 -20.23 -0.09 -15.28
CA PRO A 199 -19.45 1.03 -15.81
C PRO A 199 -17.93 0.78 -15.86
N PHE A 200 -17.45 -0.39 -15.43
CA PHE A 200 -16.02 -0.66 -15.26
C PHE A 200 -15.26 -0.76 -16.57
N ARG A 201 -15.91 -1.18 -17.66
CA ARG A 201 -15.28 -1.19 -18.98
C ARG A 201 -14.91 0.21 -19.43
N ASN A 202 -15.82 1.18 -19.31
CA ASN A 202 -15.54 2.57 -19.61
C ASN A 202 -14.43 3.12 -18.68
N ILE A 203 -14.52 2.86 -17.37
CA ILE A 203 -13.51 3.30 -16.40
C ILE A 203 -12.11 2.80 -16.80
N LEU A 204 -11.95 1.51 -17.09
CA LEU A 204 -10.67 0.95 -17.52
C LEU A 204 -10.17 1.55 -18.83
N SER A 205 -11.08 1.87 -19.76
CA SER A 205 -10.73 2.59 -20.99
C SER A 205 -10.13 3.96 -20.69
N VAL A 206 -10.72 4.72 -19.77
CA VAL A 206 -10.18 6.02 -19.34
C VAL A 206 -8.82 5.85 -18.65
N LEU A 207 -8.67 4.88 -17.75
CA LEU A 207 -7.41 4.60 -17.05
C LEU A 207 -6.25 4.21 -18.00
N SER A 208 -6.56 3.66 -19.17
CA SER A 208 -5.54 3.32 -20.17
C SER A 208 -4.87 4.56 -20.80
N GLY A 209 -5.54 5.71 -20.78
CA GLY A 209 -5.06 6.96 -21.36
C GLY A 209 -4.39 7.93 -20.39
N LEU A 210 -4.25 7.55 -19.11
CA LEU A 210 -3.65 8.41 -18.08
C LEU A 210 -2.14 8.52 -18.24
N THR A 211 -1.63 9.71 -17.93
CA THR A 211 -0.19 9.97 -17.80
C THR A 211 0.27 9.91 -16.34
N VAL A 212 -0.63 10.18 -15.39
CA VAL A 212 -0.33 10.02 -13.97
C VAL A 212 -0.17 8.55 -13.59
N PRO A 213 0.66 8.23 -12.58
CA PRO A 213 0.86 6.85 -12.15
C PRO A 213 -0.44 6.19 -11.67
N ILE A 214 -0.52 4.88 -11.91
CA ILE A 214 -1.58 4.01 -11.38
C ILE A 214 -0.95 2.99 -10.44
N ALA A 215 -1.47 2.94 -9.21
CA ALA A 215 -1.16 1.97 -8.18
C ALA A 215 -2.30 0.95 -8.10
N SER A 216 -2.05 -0.31 -8.48
CA SER A 216 -3.10 -1.35 -8.47
C SER A 216 -3.04 -2.21 -7.23
N ILE A 217 -4.15 -2.32 -6.50
CA ILE A 217 -4.27 -3.20 -5.34
C ILE A 217 -4.44 -4.64 -5.82
N ASP A 218 -3.59 -5.54 -5.30
CA ASP A 218 -3.56 -6.98 -5.58
C ASP A 218 -3.19 -7.33 -7.03
N ILE A 219 -4.03 -7.01 -8.01
CA ILE A 219 -3.75 -7.18 -9.45
C ILE A 219 -4.22 -5.97 -10.26
N PRO A 220 -3.59 -5.64 -11.40
CA PRO A 220 -4.10 -4.58 -12.28
C PRO A 220 -5.45 -4.99 -12.88
N SER A 221 -6.47 -4.18 -12.65
CA SER A 221 -7.81 -4.45 -13.17
C SER A 221 -7.79 -4.43 -14.69
N GLY A 222 -8.19 -5.55 -15.31
CA GLY A 222 -8.18 -5.72 -16.76
C GLY A 222 -7.02 -6.58 -17.31
N ALA A 223 -6.06 -7.00 -16.48
CA ALA A 223 -5.01 -7.95 -16.88
C ALA A 223 -5.51 -9.38 -17.15
N GLY A 224 -6.77 -9.68 -16.81
CA GLY A 224 -7.42 -10.96 -17.03
C GLY A 224 -8.14 -11.09 -18.37
N PHE A 225 -7.43 -10.97 -19.50
CA PHE A 225 -7.89 -11.50 -20.80
C PHE A 225 -6.69 -12.08 -21.58
N LYS A 226 -6.52 -13.40 -21.43
CA LYS A 226 -5.48 -14.30 -22.00
C LYS A 226 -4.18 -14.36 -21.19
N GLU A 227 -3.62 -15.57 -21.12
CA GLU A 227 -2.22 -15.82 -20.77
C GLU A 227 -1.35 -14.84 -21.56
N VAL A 228 -0.85 -13.79 -20.91
CA VAL A 228 0.12 -12.89 -21.52
C VAL A 228 1.48 -13.53 -21.30
N GLY A 229 2.05 -14.01 -22.42
CA GLY A 229 3.40 -14.52 -22.47
C GLY A 229 4.41 -13.52 -21.92
N ILE A 230 5.48 -14.09 -21.37
CA ILE A 230 6.64 -13.41 -20.77
C ILE A 230 7.10 -12.24 -21.66
N GLY A 231 6.87 -11.01 -21.20
CA GLY A 231 7.33 -9.79 -21.85
C GLY A 231 6.64 -8.56 -21.27
N ALA A 232 7.25 -7.95 -20.26
CA ALA A 232 6.79 -6.77 -19.51
C ALA A 232 5.65 -7.04 -18.50
N LEU A 233 5.97 -7.73 -17.40
CA LEU A 233 5.17 -7.62 -16.17
C LEU A 233 5.66 -6.40 -15.36
N PRO A 234 4.75 -5.61 -14.76
CA PRO A 234 5.12 -4.53 -13.86
C PRO A 234 5.83 -5.07 -12.60
N CYS A 235 6.72 -4.30 -11.98
CA CYS A 235 7.34 -4.73 -10.71
C CYS A 235 6.26 -4.86 -9.62
N PHE A 236 6.17 -6.05 -9.00
CA PHE A 236 5.31 -6.31 -7.84
C PHE A 236 6.15 -6.11 -6.57
N GLU A 237 5.93 -5.00 -5.86
CA GLU A 237 6.57 -4.70 -4.57
C GLU A 237 5.49 -4.41 -3.53
N ASP A 238 5.66 -4.90 -2.30
CA ASP A 238 4.75 -4.68 -1.16
C ASP A 238 3.25 -4.97 -1.43
N GLY A 239 2.94 -5.89 -2.37
CA GLY A 239 1.55 -6.27 -2.70
C GLY A 239 0.87 -5.36 -3.73
N MET A 240 1.63 -4.54 -4.45
CA MET A 240 1.11 -3.53 -5.38
C MET A 240 1.82 -3.59 -6.73
N TRP A 241 1.05 -3.44 -7.82
CA TRP A 241 1.61 -3.36 -9.17
C TRP A 241 1.76 -1.89 -9.60
N ARG A 242 2.90 -1.58 -10.22
CA ARG A 242 3.24 -0.24 -10.72
C ARG A 242 3.39 -0.21 -12.24
N ARG A 243 2.71 0.70 -12.94
CA ARG A 243 3.04 1.04 -14.33
C ARG A 243 4.23 2.02 -14.33
N GLU A 244 5.36 1.63 -14.90
CA GLU A 244 6.44 2.58 -15.21
C GLU A 244 6.11 3.31 -16.51
N THR A 245 6.05 4.64 -16.47
CA THR A 245 6.12 5.47 -17.67
C THR A 245 7.53 5.34 -18.23
N LEU A 246 7.68 4.66 -19.36
CA LEU A 246 8.96 4.54 -20.07
C LEU A 246 9.39 5.91 -20.60
N GLU A 247 10.08 6.70 -19.78
CA GLU A 247 10.90 7.79 -20.27
C GLU A 247 12.35 7.30 -20.43
N GLY A 248 12.71 7.01 -21.69
CA GLY A 248 14.06 7.18 -22.23
C GLY A 248 15.21 6.36 -21.62
N SER A 249 15.39 5.13 -22.09
CA SER A 249 16.76 4.64 -22.40
C SER A 249 16.71 3.59 -23.50
N SER A 250 16.79 4.06 -24.75
CA SER A 250 17.19 3.22 -25.86
C SER A 250 18.68 2.90 -25.72
N GLN A 251 19.02 1.83 -25.03
CA GLN A 251 20.31 1.15 -25.23
C GLN A 251 20.07 -0.05 -26.14
N THR A 252 20.43 0.15 -27.40
CA THR A 252 20.62 -0.91 -28.38
C THR A 252 21.72 -1.84 -27.88
N CYS A 253 21.36 -3.06 -27.48
CA CYS A 253 22.34 -4.14 -27.34
C CYS A 253 22.73 -4.63 -28.74
N SER A 254 23.87 -4.16 -29.23
CA SER A 254 24.61 -4.80 -30.31
C SER A 254 25.34 -6.04 -29.76
N SER A 255 25.01 -7.21 -30.28
CA SER A 255 25.69 -8.48 -30.01
C SER A 255 27.05 -8.55 -30.73
N PRO A 256 28.07 -9.21 -30.17
CA PRO A 256 28.99 -10.02 -30.94
C PRO A 256 28.37 -11.36 -31.36
#